data_AF-A0A859FG16-F1
#
_entry.id   AF-A0A859FG16-F1
#
_cell.length_a   1.000
_cell.length_b   1.000
_cell.length_c   1.000
_cell.angle_alpha   90.00
_cell.angle_beta   90.00
_cell.angle_gamma   90.00
#
_symmetry.space_group_name_H-M   'P 1'
#
loop_
_entity.id
_entity.type
_entity.pdbx_description
1 polymer ?
#
loop_
_entity_poly.entity_id
_entity_poly.type
_entity_poly.pdbx_seq_one_letter_code
_entity_poly.pdbx_strand_id
1 'polypeptide(L)'
;MTKHEQILQHIRTLEVGNKISVRHIAKILQVSEGTAYRAIKDAENQGLVSTIERVGTIRIEKKIKENIERLTFAEVVNIVEGTVLGGRNGLYKTLNKFVIGAMKADAMMRYVEANNLLIVGNRDTVHELALKAGSAVLVTGGFDTSEEVKKLADELQLPIISTSYDTFTVATMINRAIYDQLIKKEILSVEDILIPITQTSYLTTDQHVSTYHELNKATGHSRYPVIDEAGRIQGIVTSKDIIGSALHLEIEKVMTKQPIVATEKTSVASAAHMMVWEGIELLPVIGTSKKLIGIISRQDVLKALQMVQRQPHVGDTIEDLVTRHLEDVSTTKETRFKLDVTPQMTSHLGTISYGVMTTIMSEAASRALRRFKKGDLVVENMTIFFIKPVQIDASIHIHPNVLEVGRKFGKVDVEIYHEDQMVGKAMLMAQLIDR
;
A
#
# COMPACT_ATOMS: atom_id res chain seq x y z
N MET A 1 -11.42 -18.19 28.04
CA MET A 1 -10.21 -17.85 27.28
C MET A 1 -9.69 -19.12 26.62
N THR A 2 -9.56 -19.12 25.30
CA THR A 2 -9.14 -20.32 24.55
C THR A 2 -7.64 -20.59 24.69
N LYS A 3 -7.20 -21.83 24.42
CA LYS A 3 -5.76 -22.18 24.37
C LYS A 3 -4.99 -21.30 23.36
N HIS A 4 -5.65 -20.89 22.27
CA HIS A 4 -5.10 -19.97 21.27
C HIS A 4 -4.88 -18.56 21.82
N GLU A 5 -5.89 -18.00 22.51
CA GLU A 5 -5.78 -16.68 23.16
C GLU A 5 -4.72 -16.64 24.25
N GLN A 6 -4.57 -17.72 25.03
CA GLN A 6 -3.53 -17.85 26.05
C GLN A 6 -2.12 -17.76 25.44
N ILE A 7 -1.90 -18.36 24.27
CA ILE A 7 -0.61 -18.30 23.55
C ILE A 7 -0.36 -16.87 23.06
N LEU A 8 -1.35 -16.19 22.47
CA LEU A 8 -1.21 -14.81 22.03
C LEU A 8 -0.90 -13.86 23.20
N GLN A 9 -1.55 -14.06 24.35
CA GLN A 9 -1.29 -13.27 25.54
C GLN A 9 0.14 -13.50 26.07
N HIS A 10 0.59 -14.75 26.11
CA HIS A 10 1.97 -15.08 26.48
C HIS A 10 2.98 -14.43 25.53
N ILE A 11 2.77 -14.49 24.21
CA ILE A 11 3.64 -13.84 23.23
C ILE A 11 3.73 -12.33 23.47
N ARG A 12 2.63 -11.67 23.85
CA ARG A 12 2.63 -10.21 24.16
C ARG A 12 3.51 -9.86 25.36
N THR A 13 3.61 -10.76 26.34
CA THR A 13 4.45 -10.55 27.54
C THR A 13 5.94 -10.79 27.33
N LEU A 14 6.33 -11.39 26.20
CA LEU A 14 7.75 -11.58 25.88
C LEU A 14 8.42 -10.26 25.50
N GLU A 15 9.66 -10.10 25.94
CA GLU A 15 10.53 -8.99 25.52
C GLU A 15 10.78 -9.02 24.01
N VAL A 16 10.87 -7.84 23.41
CA VAL A 16 11.20 -7.67 21.99
C VAL A 16 12.60 -8.25 21.72
N GLY A 17 12.75 -8.97 20.61
CA GLY A 17 13.96 -9.71 20.24
C GLY A 17 14.00 -11.17 20.72
N ASN A 18 13.08 -11.58 21.60
CA ASN A 18 13.07 -12.96 22.11
C ASN A 18 12.68 -13.99 21.03
N LYS A 19 13.39 -15.13 20.99
CA LYS A 19 13.12 -16.21 20.03
C LYS A 19 11.90 -17.02 20.45
N ILE A 20 11.00 -17.23 19.50
CA ILE A 20 9.77 -17.99 19.67
C ILE A 20 9.89 -19.26 18.85
N SER A 21 9.69 -20.41 19.48
CA SER A 21 9.63 -21.69 18.79
C SER A 21 8.34 -22.43 19.12
N VAL A 22 7.78 -23.10 18.11
CA VAL A 22 6.55 -23.89 18.22
C VAL A 22 6.66 -24.90 19.36
N ARG A 23 7.78 -25.62 19.43
CA ARG A 23 8.03 -26.66 20.45
C ARG A 23 8.11 -26.08 21.87
N HIS A 24 8.79 -24.94 22.03
CA HIS A 24 8.96 -24.32 23.34
C HIS A 24 7.63 -23.77 23.88
N ILE A 25 6.87 -23.06 23.04
CA ILE A 25 5.52 -22.56 23.37
C ILE A 25 4.57 -23.71 23.70
N ALA A 26 4.59 -24.78 22.91
CA ALA A 26 3.78 -25.97 23.15
C ALA A 26 4.06 -26.62 24.51
N LYS A 27 5.34 -26.71 24.89
CA LYS A 27 5.78 -27.28 26.16
C LYS A 27 5.41 -26.41 27.37
N ILE A 28 5.64 -25.10 27.30
CA ILE A 28 5.37 -24.17 28.42
C ILE A 28 3.88 -24.08 28.71
N LEU A 29 3.06 -23.95 27.66
CA LEU A 29 1.61 -23.73 27.81
C LEU A 29 0.80 -25.04 27.81
N GLN A 30 1.46 -26.20 27.74
CA GLN A 30 0.85 -27.52 27.70
C GLN A 30 -0.24 -27.63 26.60
N VAL A 31 0.11 -27.20 25.39
CA VAL A 31 -0.75 -27.21 24.20
C VAL A 31 -0.14 -28.06 23.09
N SER A 32 -0.93 -28.48 22.11
CA SER A 32 -0.39 -29.21 20.95
C SER A 32 0.44 -28.28 20.06
N GLU A 33 1.47 -28.83 19.40
CA GLU A 33 2.31 -28.08 18.46
C GLU A 33 1.49 -27.43 17.33
N GLY A 34 0.44 -28.10 16.85
CA GLY A 34 -0.46 -27.54 15.85
C GLY A 34 -1.25 -26.31 16.33
N THR A 35 -1.61 -26.26 17.62
CA THR A 35 -2.26 -25.08 18.22
C THR A 35 -1.26 -23.95 18.39
N ALA A 36 -0.03 -24.26 18.85
CA ALA A 36 1.06 -23.31 18.96
C ALA A 36 1.45 -22.72 17.60
N TYR A 37 1.53 -23.53 16.55
CA TYR A 37 1.85 -23.08 15.20
C TYR A 37 0.81 -22.08 14.67
N ARG A 38 -0.50 -22.40 14.80
CA ARG A 38 -1.57 -21.47 14.37
C ARG A 38 -1.55 -20.17 15.15
N ALA A 39 -1.32 -20.22 16.45
CA ALA A 39 -1.23 -19.03 17.29
C ALA A 39 0.00 -18.17 16.97
N ILE A 40 1.14 -18.78 16.66
CA ILE A 40 2.34 -18.05 16.21
C ILE A 40 2.11 -17.41 14.84
N LYS A 41 1.44 -18.12 13.91
CA LYS A 41 1.09 -17.56 12.60
C LYS A 41 0.10 -16.40 12.70
N ASP A 42 -0.85 -16.49 13.62
CA ASP A 42 -1.77 -15.40 13.94
C ASP A 42 -1.04 -14.23 14.62
N ALA A 43 -0.12 -14.50 15.53
CA ALA A 43 0.75 -13.48 16.12
C ALA A 43 1.61 -12.78 15.06
N GLU A 44 2.07 -13.49 14.03
CA GLU A 44 2.81 -12.94 12.91
C GLU A 44 1.92 -12.02 12.06
N ASN A 45 0.69 -12.44 11.77
CA ASN A 45 -0.30 -11.60 11.08
C ASN A 45 -0.68 -10.35 11.88
N GLN A 46 -0.71 -10.45 13.21
CA GLN A 46 -0.93 -9.32 14.13
C GLN A 46 0.31 -8.44 14.34
N GLY A 47 1.43 -8.74 13.66
CA GLY A 47 2.67 -7.99 13.77
C GLY A 47 3.32 -8.06 15.16
N LEU A 48 3.05 -9.10 15.94
CA LEU A 48 3.67 -9.34 17.23
C LEU A 48 5.00 -10.07 17.09
N VAL A 49 5.17 -10.86 16.03
CA VAL A 49 6.37 -11.67 15.76
C VAL A 49 6.72 -11.63 14.27
N SER A 50 7.97 -11.91 13.92
CA SER A 50 8.42 -12.03 12.52
C SER A 50 9.24 -13.29 12.34
N THR A 51 8.96 -14.07 11.30
CA THR A 51 9.79 -15.22 10.92
C THR A 51 10.89 -14.79 9.95
N ILE A 52 12.13 -15.08 10.29
CA ILE A 52 13.31 -14.76 9.46
C ILE A 52 13.98 -16.08 9.06
N GLU A 53 14.24 -16.27 7.77
CA GLU A 53 14.94 -17.47 7.28
C GLU A 53 16.28 -17.66 8.00
N ARG A 54 16.58 -18.91 8.38
CA ARG A 54 17.81 -19.33 9.10
C ARG A 54 17.98 -18.77 10.51
N VAL A 55 17.12 -17.87 10.98
CA VAL A 55 17.16 -17.28 12.34
C VAL A 55 16.04 -17.82 13.24
N GLY A 56 14.85 -18.03 12.66
CA GLY A 56 13.63 -18.44 13.37
C GLY A 56 12.65 -17.29 13.58
N THR A 57 11.59 -17.53 14.36
CA THR A 57 10.58 -16.52 14.67
C THR A 57 11.02 -15.71 15.88
N ILE A 58 10.95 -14.38 15.81
CA ILE A 58 11.35 -13.46 16.89
C ILE A 58 10.20 -12.52 17.27
N ARG A 59 10.10 -12.17 18.55
CA ARG A 59 9.20 -11.13 19.05
C ARG A 59 9.64 -9.78 18.48
N ILE A 60 8.73 -9.05 17.85
CA ILE A 60 8.97 -7.69 17.34
C ILE A 60 8.09 -6.71 18.08
N GLU A 61 8.49 -5.45 18.24
CA GLU A 61 7.61 -4.47 18.87
C GLU A 61 6.30 -4.33 18.08
N LYS A 62 5.16 -4.33 18.78
CA LYS A 62 3.85 -4.14 18.12
C LYS A 62 3.87 -2.74 17.54
N LYS A 63 3.89 -2.62 16.21
CA LYS A 63 3.89 -1.34 15.50
C LYS A 63 2.73 -0.47 16.01
N ILE A 64 3.03 0.50 16.87
CA ILE A 64 2.23 1.71 16.94
C ILE A 64 2.52 2.40 15.62
N LYS A 65 1.47 2.67 14.83
CA LYS A 65 1.52 3.16 13.44
C LYS A 65 2.14 4.56 13.29
N GLU A 66 2.93 5.03 14.25
CA GLU A 66 3.49 6.39 14.28
C GLU A 66 4.87 6.52 13.63
N ASN A 67 5.63 5.44 13.37
CA ASN A 67 6.99 5.56 12.79
C ASN A 67 7.36 4.46 11.78
N ILE A 68 6.42 4.03 10.93
CA ILE A 68 6.70 2.99 9.93
C ILE A 68 7.47 3.55 8.72
N GLU A 69 7.72 4.87 8.60
CA GLU A 69 8.37 5.50 7.43
C GLU A 69 9.77 4.96 7.08
N ARG A 70 10.37 4.15 7.95
CA ARG A 70 11.79 3.82 7.92
C ARG A 70 12.01 2.33 7.76
N LEU A 71 12.82 1.96 6.76
CA LEU A 71 13.34 0.59 6.58
C LEU A 71 14.08 0.14 7.84
N THR A 72 14.02 -1.13 8.17
CA THR A 72 14.88 -1.75 9.18
C THR A 72 16.20 -2.23 8.56
N PHE A 73 17.25 -2.36 9.37
CA PHE A 73 18.49 -2.96 8.86
C PHE A 73 18.30 -4.42 8.41
N ALA A 74 17.37 -5.17 9.01
CA ALA A 74 16.98 -6.49 8.52
C ALA A 74 16.43 -6.46 7.08
N GLU A 75 15.58 -5.49 6.75
CA GLU A 75 15.07 -5.32 5.40
C GLU A 75 16.19 -4.92 4.43
N VAL A 76 17.12 -4.05 4.86
CA VAL A 76 18.29 -3.69 4.05
C VAL A 76 19.13 -4.91 3.70
N VAL A 77 19.39 -5.81 4.66
CA VAL A 77 20.11 -7.07 4.41
C VAL A 77 19.44 -7.86 3.27
N ASN A 78 18.12 -7.99 3.29
CA ASN A 78 17.38 -8.70 2.25
C ASN A 78 17.45 -7.98 0.89
N ILE A 79 17.33 -6.65 0.88
CA ILE A 79 17.36 -5.82 -0.34
C ILE A 79 18.70 -5.95 -1.07
N VAL A 80 19.81 -5.99 -0.33
CA VAL A 80 21.16 -6.00 -0.90
C VAL A 80 21.77 -7.40 -0.97
N GLU A 81 20.96 -8.43 -0.73
CA GLU A 81 21.39 -9.84 -0.63
C GLU A 81 22.62 -10.00 0.29
N GLY A 82 22.62 -9.24 1.39
CA GLY A 82 23.77 -9.07 2.26
C GLY A 82 23.95 -10.20 3.27
N THR A 83 25.17 -10.30 3.79
CA THR A 83 25.53 -11.15 4.92
C THR A 83 25.89 -10.28 6.12
N VAL A 84 25.37 -10.63 7.30
CA VAL A 84 25.65 -9.88 8.53
C VAL A 84 26.94 -10.40 9.17
N LEU A 85 27.96 -9.55 9.19
CA LEU A 85 29.30 -9.83 9.72
C LEU A 85 29.39 -9.65 11.24
N GLY A 86 28.62 -8.72 11.79
CA GLY A 86 28.56 -8.41 13.23
C GLY A 86 27.36 -7.53 13.56
N GLY A 87 27.04 -7.36 14.84
CA GLY A 87 25.96 -6.49 15.32
C GLY A 87 24.56 -7.03 15.04
N ARG A 88 24.39 -8.36 14.99
CA ARG A 88 23.11 -9.02 14.61
C ARG A 88 21.93 -8.58 15.47
N ASN A 89 22.16 -8.31 16.74
CA ASN A 89 21.11 -7.85 17.65
C ASN A 89 20.60 -6.44 17.29
N GLY A 90 21.30 -5.69 16.43
CA GLY A 90 20.86 -4.37 15.96
C GLY A 90 19.92 -4.39 14.75
N LEU A 91 19.63 -5.56 14.16
CA LEU A 91 18.89 -5.64 12.88
C LEU A 91 17.44 -5.13 12.94
N TYR A 92 16.81 -5.13 14.12
CA TYR A 92 15.46 -4.61 14.30
C TYR A 92 15.39 -3.08 14.28
N LYS A 93 16.52 -2.40 14.45
CA LYS A 93 16.58 -0.93 14.47
C LYS A 93 16.26 -0.36 13.08
N THR A 94 15.70 0.84 13.06
CA THR A 94 15.30 1.54 11.84
C THR A 94 16.44 2.37 11.27
N LEU A 95 16.48 2.43 9.94
CA LEU A 95 17.35 3.26 9.12
C LEU A 95 16.68 4.60 8.89
N ASN A 96 17.31 5.68 9.35
CA ASN A 96 16.83 7.03 9.10
C ASN A 96 17.25 7.55 7.71
N LYS A 97 18.54 7.40 7.40
CA LYS A 97 19.17 7.88 6.18
C LYS A 97 20.39 7.04 5.86
N PHE A 98 20.66 6.80 4.58
CA PHE A 98 21.92 6.22 4.16
C PHE A 98 22.86 7.29 3.60
N VAL A 99 24.16 7.06 3.76
CA VAL A 99 25.24 7.96 3.33
C VAL A 99 26.28 7.15 2.59
N ILE A 100 26.82 7.68 1.49
CA ILE A 100 27.85 7.02 0.70
C ILE A 100 29.23 7.56 1.07
N GLY A 101 30.08 6.70 1.61
CA GLY A 101 31.45 7.00 2.03
C GLY A 101 32.45 7.01 0.87
N ALA A 102 32.37 8.00 -0.02
CA ALA A 102 33.31 8.15 -1.16
C ALA A 102 34.58 8.95 -0.82
N MET A 103 34.54 9.80 0.23
CA MET A 103 35.61 10.75 0.57
C MET A 103 36.68 10.15 1.49
N LYS A 104 37.62 10.97 2.00
CA LYS A 104 38.48 10.59 3.13
C LYS A 104 37.67 10.57 4.44
N ALA A 105 38.17 9.85 5.45
CA ALA A 105 37.46 9.59 6.72
C ALA A 105 36.99 10.89 7.41
N ASP A 106 37.89 11.86 7.55
CA ASP A 106 37.64 13.17 8.16
C ASP A 106 36.49 13.95 7.51
N ALA A 107 36.42 13.94 6.17
CA ALA A 107 35.38 14.62 5.42
C ALA A 107 34.04 13.88 5.47
N MET A 108 34.04 12.54 5.34
CA MET A 108 32.81 11.76 5.34
C MET A 108 32.11 11.74 6.69
N MET A 109 32.86 11.72 7.80
CA MET A 109 32.27 11.64 9.14
C MET A 109 31.40 12.86 9.49
N ARG A 110 31.51 13.96 8.75
CA ARG A 110 30.62 15.14 8.89
C ARG A 110 29.17 14.87 8.51
N TYR A 111 28.91 13.79 7.76
CA TYR A 111 27.58 13.40 7.30
C TYR A 111 27.06 12.15 8.01
N VAL A 112 27.88 11.51 8.84
CA VAL A 112 27.53 10.29 9.57
C VAL A 112 26.93 10.67 10.91
N GLU A 113 25.71 10.20 11.16
CA GLU A 113 24.95 10.47 12.37
C GLU A 113 24.41 9.15 12.94
N ALA A 114 23.94 9.18 14.18
CA ALA A 114 23.34 8.00 14.80
C ALA A 114 22.08 7.54 14.05
N ASN A 115 21.90 6.22 13.95
CA ASN A 115 20.82 5.55 13.21
C ASN A 115 20.87 5.73 11.68
N ASN A 116 22.02 6.12 11.13
CA ASN A 116 22.27 6.07 9.70
C ASN A 116 22.83 4.71 9.26
N LEU A 117 22.88 4.51 7.94
CA LEU A 117 23.64 3.45 7.28
C LEU A 117 24.76 4.07 6.44
N LEU A 118 26.01 3.79 6.79
CA LEU A 118 27.15 4.17 5.97
C LEU A 118 27.46 3.08 4.95
N ILE A 119 27.34 3.40 3.67
CA ILE A 119 27.74 2.54 2.54
C ILE A 119 29.19 2.87 2.20
N VAL A 120 30.10 1.91 2.36
CA VAL A 120 31.54 2.13 2.19
C VAL A 120 32.24 0.90 1.62
N GLY A 121 33.38 1.10 0.96
CA GLY A 121 34.28 0.01 0.55
C GLY A 121 35.10 -0.56 1.72
N ASN A 122 36.21 -1.22 1.43
CA ASN A 122 37.05 -1.92 2.41
C ASN A 122 37.98 -1.01 3.24
N ARG A 123 37.43 -0.27 4.21
CA ARG A 123 38.22 0.60 5.09
C ARG A 123 37.85 0.38 6.56
N ASP A 124 38.54 -0.55 7.21
CA ASP A 124 38.28 -0.93 8.61
C ASP A 124 38.24 0.27 9.58
N THR A 125 39.15 1.23 9.41
CA THR A 125 39.16 2.46 10.23
C THR A 125 37.88 3.28 10.07
N VAL A 126 37.29 3.29 8.88
CA VAL A 126 36.01 3.98 8.62
C VAL A 126 34.85 3.18 9.21
N HIS A 127 34.88 1.84 9.10
CA HIS A 127 33.87 0.99 9.70
C HIS A 127 33.79 1.23 11.21
N GLU A 128 34.94 1.25 11.89
CA GLU A 128 35.05 1.51 13.33
C GLU A 128 34.52 2.91 13.70
N LEU A 129 34.91 3.95 12.96
CA LEU A 129 34.48 5.33 13.21
C LEU A 129 32.96 5.48 13.04
N ALA A 130 32.38 4.84 12.03
CA ALA A 130 30.94 4.87 11.79
C ALA A 130 30.14 4.23 12.94
N LEU A 131 30.59 3.06 13.42
CA LEU A 131 29.96 2.38 14.55
C LEU A 131 30.03 3.24 15.82
N LYS A 132 31.19 3.85 16.10
CA LYS A 132 31.34 4.77 17.24
C LYS A 132 30.46 6.01 17.14
N ALA A 133 30.15 6.46 15.93
CA ALA A 133 29.19 7.54 15.67
C ALA A 133 27.72 7.09 15.74
N GLY A 134 27.45 5.82 16.03
CA GLY A 134 26.09 5.28 16.13
C GLY A 134 25.48 4.85 14.80
N SER A 135 26.28 4.75 13.73
CA SER A 135 25.82 4.38 12.39
C SER A 135 26.12 2.91 12.12
N ALA A 136 25.15 2.22 11.50
CA ALA A 136 25.40 0.90 10.91
C ALA A 136 26.31 1.03 9.68
N VAL A 137 26.93 -0.09 9.28
CA VAL A 137 27.88 -0.13 8.16
C VAL A 137 27.44 -1.15 7.13
N LEU A 138 27.46 -0.77 5.85
CA LEU A 138 27.26 -1.64 4.70
C LEU A 138 28.53 -1.63 3.85
N VAL A 139 29.26 -2.73 3.87
CA VAL A 139 30.50 -2.96 3.13
C VAL A 139 30.17 -3.50 1.74
N THR A 140 30.57 -2.77 0.70
CA THR A 140 30.27 -3.12 -0.70
C THR A 140 31.46 -3.76 -1.40
N GLY A 141 31.22 -4.63 -2.39
CA GLY A 141 32.27 -5.30 -3.17
C GLY A 141 32.74 -6.65 -2.61
N GLY A 142 31.98 -7.24 -1.67
CA GLY A 142 32.25 -8.56 -1.11
C GLY A 142 33.37 -8.59 -0.08
N PHE A 143 33.77 -7.43 0.44
CA PHE A 143 34.81 -7.33 1.44
C PHE A 143 34.28 -7.64 2.85
N ASP A 144 35.21 -8.10 3.70
CA ASP A 144 34.99 -8.30 5.13
C ASP A 144 35.51 -7.07 5.91
N THR A 145 35.42 -7.14 7.24
CA THR A 145 36.00 -6.20 8.20
C THR A 145 36.83 -6.95 9.25
N SER A 146 37.69 -6.25 9.98
CA SER A 146 38.47 -6.88 11.06
C SER A 146 37.60 -7.44 12.21
N GLU A 147 38.11 -8.45 12.92
CA GLU A 147 37.42 -9.09 14.05
C GLU A 147 37.16 -8.12 15.22
N GLU A 148 38.04 -7.14 15.42
CA GLU A 148 37.88 -6.09 16.42
C GLU A 148 36.65 -5.23 16.11
N VAL A 149 36.45 -4.88 14.84
CA VAL A 149 35.29 -4.10 14.39
C VAL A 149 34.00 -4.93 14.50
N LYS A 150 34.03 -6.23 14.21
CA LYS A 150 32.87 -7.13 14.41
C LYS A 150 32.44 -7.18 15.88
N LYS A 151 33.39 -7.32 16.80
CA LYS A 151 33.13 -7.28 18.25
C LYS A 151 32.54 -5.96 18.69
N LEU A 152 33.10 -4.83 18.21
CA LEU A 152 32.57 -3.50 18.49
C LEU A 152 31.11 -3.35 18.01
N ALA A 153 30.79 -3.88 16.82
CA ALA A 153 29.43 -3.89 16.30
C ALA A 153 28.46 -4.71 17.16
N ASP A 154 28.90 -5.85 17.69
CA ASP A 154 28.09 -6.66 18.61
C ASP A 154 27.85 -5.93 19.94
N GLU A 155 28.88 -5.29 20.50
CA GLU A 155 28.80 -4.49 21.73
C GLU A 155 27.82 -3.31 21.59
N LEU A 156 27.91 -2.57 20.47
CA LEU A 156 27.05 -1.42 20.19
C LEU A 156 25.68 -1.80 19.61
N GLN A 157 25.49 -3.09 19.30
CA GLN A 157 24.30 -3.59 18.62
C GLN A 157 24.00 -2.79 17.33
N LEU A 158 25.02 -2.59 16.51
CA LEU A 158 24.93 -1.89 15.22
C LEU A 158 25.41 -2.82 14.12
N PRO A 159 24.56 -3.17 13.15
CA PRO A 159 24.91 -4.20 12.19
C PRO A 159 26.01 -3.74 11.24
N ILE A 160 26.94 -4.66 10.96
CA ILE A 160 27.82 -4.60 9.80
C ILE A 160 27.31 -5.61 8.79
N ILE A 161 26.94 -5.11 7.62
CA ILE A 161 26.38 -5.88 6.53
C ILE A 161 27.44 -5.87 5.42
N SER A 162 27.67 -7.01 4.77
CA SER A 162 28.53 -7.10 3.58
C SER A 162 27.72 -7.61 2.40
N THR A 163 27.96 -7.07 1.21
CA THR A 163 27.33 -7.50 -0.03
C THR A 163 28.35 -7.53 -1.16
N SER A 164 28.18 -8.47 -2.09
CA SER A 164 29.03 -8.60 -3.28
C SER A 164 28.82 -7.47 -4.29
N TYR A 165 27.71 -6.74 -4.21
CA TYR A 165 27.40 -5.62 -5.11
C TYR A 165 28.28 -4.39 -4.81
N ASP A 166 28.51 -3.58 -5.85
CA ASP A 166 29.20 -2.31 -5.74
C ASP A 166 28.32 -1.21 -5.12
N THR A 167 28.95 -0.10 -4.75
CA THR A 167 28.29 1.03 -4.06
C THR A 167 27.12 1.63 -4.85
N PHE A 168 27.21 1.75 -6.18
CA PHE A 168 26.13 2.34 -6.99
C PHE A 168 24.92 1.40 -7.06
N THR A 169 25.17 0.11 -7.30
CA THR A 169 24.12 -0.92 -7.33
C THR A 169 23.37 -0.97 -6.01
N VAL A 170 24.09 -1.02 -4.89
CA VAL A 170 23.52 -1.03 -3.53
C VAL A 170 22.70 0.22 -3.26
N ALA A 171 23.25 1.41 -3.54
CA ALA A 171 22.54 2.66 -3.33
C ALA A 171 21.24 2.71 -4.15
N THR A 172 21.27 2.23 -5.40
CA THR A 172 20.10 2.15 -6.28
C THR A 172 19.04 1.19 -5.74
N MET A 173 19.44 0.01 -5.26
CA MET A 173 18.52 -0.98 -4.66
C MET A 173 17.83 -0.44 -3.41
N ILE A 174 18.59 0.16 -2.48
CA ILE A 174 18.05 0.75 -1.26
C ILE A 174 17.13 1.92 -1.59
N ASN A 175 17.57 2.81 -2.48
CA ASN A 175 16.77 3.96 -2.91
C ASN A 175 15.43 3.51 -3.52
N ARG A 176 15.46 2.54 -4.44
CA ARG A 176 14.25 1.94 -5.02
C ARG A 176 13.34 1.33 -3.95
N ALA A 177 13.89 0.58 -2.99
CA ALA A 177 13.10 -0.02 -1.93
C ALA A 177 12.42 1.02 -1.02
N ILE A 178 13.09 2.15 -0.76
CA ILE A 178 12.49 3.29 -0.04
C ILE A 178 11.30 3.83 -0.83
N TYR A 179 11.47 4.11 -2.13
CA TYR A 179 10.36 4.59 -2.98
C TYR A 179 9.20 3.58 -3.06
N ASP A 180 9.49 2.29 -3.25
CA ASP A 180 8.46 1.25 -3.28
C ASP A 180 7.65 1.20 -1.96
N GLN A 181 8.30 1.44 -0.82
CA GLN A 181 7.62 1.52 0.49
C GLN A 181 6.80 2.80 0.65
N LEU A 182 7.29 3.93 0.15
CA LEU A 182 6.57 5.20 0.17
C LEU A 182 5.31 5.12 -0.69
N ILE A 183 5.43 4.65 -1.93
CA ILE A 183 4.30 4.46 -2.86
C ILE A 183 3.24 3.51 -2.27
N LYS A 184 3.66 2.36 -1.72
CA LYS A 184 2.71 1.40 -1.11
C LYS A 184 1.89 1.99 0.03
N LYS A 185 2.39 3.01 0.71
CA LYS A 185 1.71 3.66 1.83
C LYS A 185 0.84 4.84 1.44
N GLU A 186 1.10 5.45 0.28
CA GLU A 186 0.15 6.39 -0.32
C GLU A 186 -1.17 5.69 -0.67
N ILE A 187 -1.13 4.37 -0.88
CA ILE A 187 -2.34 3.55 -1.03
C ILE A 187 -3.03 3.40 0.32
N LEU A 188 -3.98 4.30 0.58
CA LEU A 188 -4.85 4.22 1.74
C LEU A 188 -5.69 2.93 1.71
N SER A 189 -5.72 2.21 2.84
CA SER A 189 -6.46 0.95 2.99
C SER A 189 -7.67 1.12 3.91
N VAL A 190 -8.60 0.16 3.85
CA VAL A 190 -9.84 0.20 4.64
C VAL A 190 -9.56 0.16 6.14
N GLU A 191 -8.52 -0.53 6.60
CA GLU A 191 -8.11 -0.50 8.02
C GLU A 191 -7.72 0.90 8.52
N ASP A 192 -7.31 1.82 7.65
CA ASP A 192 -6.91 3.18 8.01
C ASP A 192 -8.11 4.10 8.30
N ILE A 193 -9.29 3.74 7.79
CA ILE A 193 -10.53 4.52 7.93
C ILE A 193 -11.67 3.70 8.56
N LEU A 194 -11.35 2.52 9.07
CA LEU A 194 -12.30 1.58 9.65
C LEU A 194 -12.97 2.20 10.88
N ILE A 195 -14.30 2.22 10.89
CA ILE A 195 -15.06 2.41 12.12
C ILE A 195 -15.15 1.05 12.80
N PRO A 196 -14.49 0.85 13.96
CA PRO A 196 -14.40 -0.47 14.57
C PRO A 196 -15.77 -0.97 15.03
N ILE A 197 -15.91 -2.30 15.16
CA ILE A 197 -17.17 -2.93 15.59
C ILE A 197 -17.66 -2.41 16.95
N THR A 198 -16.77 -1.99 17.84
CA THR A 198 -17.11 -1.40 19.15
C THR A 198 -17.83 -0.06 19.03
N GLN A 199 -17.72 0.62 17.90
CA GLN A 199 -18.38 1.88 17.57
C GLN A 199 -19.44 1.71 16.47
N THR A 200 -19.69 0.47 16.03
CA THR A 200 -20.62 0.15 14.96
C THR A 200 -21.90 -0.42 15.55
N SER A 201 -23.04 0.16 15.20
CA SER A 201 -24.33 -0.47 15.44
C SER A 201 -24.62 -1.51 14.37
N TYR A 202 -25.09 -2.68 14.79
CA TYR A 202 -25.45 -3.81 13.93
C TYR A 202 -26.70 -4.50 14.50
N LEU A 203 -27.31 -5.36 13.69
CA LEU A 203 -28.43 -6.21 14.08
C LEU A 203 -28.01 -7.69 14.08
N THR A 204 -28.75 -8.53 14.79
CA THR A 204 -28.64 -9.99 14.69
C THR A 204 -29.80 -10.57 13.87
N THR A 205 -29.64 -11.77 13.34
CA THR A 205 -30.63 -12.41 12.45
C THR A 205 -31.98 -12.66 13.13
N ASP A 206 -31.97 -12.94 14.44
CA ASP A 206 -33.11 -13.26 15.30
C ASP A 206 -33.83 -12.02 15.86
N GLN A 207 -33.25 -10.83 15.72
CA GLN A 207 -33.89 -9.59 16.14
C GLN A 207 -35.08 -9.26 15.24
N HIS A 208 -35.97 -8.41 15.74
CA HIS A 208 -37.17 -7.98 15.02
C HIS A 208 -37.00 -6.61 14.35
N VAL A 209 -37.85 -6.30 13.37
CA VAL A 209 -37.90 -4.99 12.70
C VAL A 209 -38.09 -3.83 13.70
N SER A 210 -38.77 -4.05 14.84
CA SER A 210 -38.84 -3.06 15.92
C SER A 210 -37.47 -2.60 16.41
N THR A 211 -36.51 -3.51 16.54
CA THR A 211 -35.13 -3.22 16.98
C THR A 211 -34.39 -2.35 15.96
N TYR A 212 -34.65 -2.53 14.65
CA TYR A 212 -34.14 -1.62 13.62
C TYR A 212 -34.63 -0.19 13.87
N HIS A 213 -35.92 0.01 14.17
CA HIS A 213 -36.47 1.36 14.40
C HIS A 213 -35.91 2.00 15.67
N GLU A 214 -35.67 1.22 16.72
CA GLU A 214 -35.01 1.67 17.94
C GLU A 214 -33.58 2.15 17.65
N LEU A 215 -32.79 1.34 16.94
CA LEU A 215 -31.44 1.72 16.51
C LEU A 215 -31.46 2.94 15.59
N ASN A 216 -32.37 2.99 14.61
CA ASN A 216 -32.52 4.11 13.70
C ASN A 216 -32.79 5.42 14.45
N LYS A 217 -33.66 5.38 15.46
CA LYS A 217 -33.96 6.53 16.31
C LYS A 217 -32.78 6.93 17.20
N ALA A 218 -32.03 5.95 17.71
CA ALA A 218 -30.90 6.20 18.61
C ALA A 218 -29.67 6.73 17.88
N THR A 219 -29.36 6.21 16.69
CA THR A 219 -28.13 6.54 15.96
C THR A 219 -28.35 7.46 14.77
N GLY A 220 -29.58 7.58 14.28
CA GLY A 220 -29.90 8.30 13.04
C GLY A 220 -29.44 7.58 11.77
N HIS A 221 -28.94 6.35 11.85
CA HIS A 221 -28.45 5.62 10.68
C HIS A 221 -29.58 4.91 9.94
N SER A 222 -29.53 4.93 8.61
CA SER A 222 -30.52 4.27 7.76
C SER A 222 -30.18 2.82 7.40
N ARG A 223 -28.97 2.34 7.74
CA ARG A 223 -28.45 1.04 7.29
C ARG A 223 -27.62 0.39 8.38
N TYR A 224 -27.79 -0.92 8.56
CA TYR A 224 -27.10 -1.70 9.58
C TYR A 224 -26.63 -3.05 9.02
N PRO A 225 -25.38 -3.46 9.27
CA PRO A 225 -24.95 -4.83 9.06
C PRO A 225 -25.77 -5.81 9.92
N VAL A 226 -26.01 -7.01 9.41
CA VAL A 226 -26.67 -8.10 10.15
C VAL A 226 -25.69 -9.25 10.34
N ILE A 227 -25.50 -9.69 11.58
CA ILE A 227 -24.59 -10.78 11.95
C ILE A 227 -25.33 -11.96 12.56
N ASP A 228 -24.69 -13.14 12.54
CA ASP A 228 -25.13 -14.31 13.31
C ASP A 228 -24.56 -14.28 14.75
N GLU A 229 -24.96 -15.25 15.57
CA GLU A 229 -24.47 -15.42 16.95
C GLU A 229 -22.94 -15.60 17.04
N ALA A 230 -22.29 -16.09 15.98
CA ALA A 230 -20.84 -16.25 15.91
C ALA A 230 -20.11 -14.96 15.49
N GLY A 231 -20.86 -13.87 15.24
CA GLY A 231 -20.36 -12.57 14.82
C GLY A 231 -20.04 -12.48 13.33
N ARG A 232 -20.50 -13.43 12.51
CA ARG A 232 -20.26 -13.47 11.05
C ARG A 232 -21.33 -12.70 10.31
N ILE A 233 -20.92 -11.92 9.32
CA ILE A 233 -21.85 -11.15 8.48
C ILE A 233 -22.79 -12.08 7.69
N GLN A 234 -24.10 -11.82 7.77
CA GLN A 234 -25.14 -12.55 7.05
C GLN A 234 -25.86 -11.67 6.02
N GLY A 235 -26.01 -10.38 6.33
CA GLY A 235 -26.82 -9.47 5.55
C GLY A 235 -26.55 -8.00 5.83
N ILE A 236 -27.29 -7.15 5.12
CA ILE A 236 -27.45 -5.74 5.44
C ILE A 236 -28.93 -5.39 5.40
N VAL A 237 -29.37 -4.53 6.29
CA VAL A 237 -30.72 -3.96 6.30
C VAL A 237 -30.61 -2.47 6.04
N THR A 238 -31.43 -1.96 5.14
CA THR A 238 -31.57 -0.54 4.83
C THR A 238 -32.98 -0.07 5.09
N SER A 239 -33.21 1.25 5.16
CA SER A 239 -34.56 1.78 5.30
C SER A 239 -35.52 1.31 4.20
N LYS A 240 -35.01 1.01 3.00
CA LYS A 240 -35.83 0.47 1.90
C LYS A 240 -36.37 -0.92 2.19
N ASP A 241 -35.61 -1.75 2.90
CA ASP A 241 -35.98 -3.13 3.24
C ASP A 241 -37.03 -3.18 4.37
N ILE A 242 -37.10 -2.11 5.17
CA ILE A 242 -38.00 -2.00 6.32
C ILE A 242 -39.36 -1.38 5.95
N ILE A 243 -39.42 -0.57 4.89
CA ILE A 243 -40.67 0.09 4.48
C ILE A 243 -41.76 -0.95 4.19
N GLY A 244 -42.88 -0.85 4.91
CA GLY A 244 -44.03 -1.76 4.74
C GLY A 244 -43.90 -3.08 5.50
N SER A 245 -42.78 -3.34 6.16
CA SER A 245 -42.56 -4.55 6.96
C SER A 245 -43.21 -4.43 8.34
N ALA A 246 -43.83 -5.51 8.83
CA ALA A 246 -44.42 -5.54 10.16
C ALA A 246 -43.34 -5.56 11.25
N LEU A 247 -43.56 -4.84 12.35
CA LEU A 247 -42.57 -4.66 13.43
C LEU A 247 -42.10 -5.96 14.10
N HIS A 248 -42.94 -7.01 14.07
CA HIS A 248 -42.67 -8.32 14.66
C HIS A 248 -42.04 -9.32 13.68
N LEU A 249 -41.68 -8.91 12.46
CA LEU A 249 -40.92 -9.77 11.55
C LEU A 249 -39.46 -9.79 11.97
N GLU A 250 -38.84 -10.96 11.84
CA GLU A 250 -37.41 -11.14 12.06
C GLU A 250 -36.59 -10.44 10.97
N ILE A 251 -35.45 -9.89 11.37
CA ILE A 251 -34.49 -9.20 10.49
C ILE A 251 -34.00 -10.12 9.37
N GLU A 252 -33.80 -11.42 9.65
CA GLU A 252 -33.40 -12.39 8.63
C GLU A 252 -34.35 -12.44 7.42
N LYS A 253 -35.64 -12.16 7.62
CA LYS A 253 -36.68 -12.23 6.57
C LYS A 253 -36.72 -10.99 5.68
N VAL A 254 -36.18 -9.88 6.15
CA VAL A 254 -36.21 -8.59 5.43
C VAL A 254 -34.84 -8.15 4.94
N MET A 255 -33.75 -8.66 5.52
CA MET A 255 -32.40 -8.26 5.13
C MET A 255 -32.05 -8.66 3.69
N THR A 256 -31.21 -7.83 3.06
CA THR A 256 -30.50 -8.25 1.86
C THR A 256 -29.40 -9.23 2.27
N LYS A 257 -29.53 -10.50 1.85
CA LYS A 257 -28.57 -11.56 2.14
C LYS A 257 -27.30 -11.40 1.30
N GLN A 258 -26.17 -11.90 1.81
CA GLN A 258 -24.87 -11.87 1.12
C GLN A 258 -24.45 -10.45 0.68
N PRO A 259 -24.22 -9.54 1.65
CA PRO A 259 -23.88 -8.17 1.33
C PRO A 259 -22.50 -8.10 0.68
N ILE A 260 -22.27 -7.07 -0.14
CA ILE A 260 -20.93 -6.72 -0.61
C ILE A 260 -20.12 -6.25 0.61
N VAL A 261 -18.91 -6.79 0.76
CA VAL A 261 -18.05 -6.54 1.91
C VAL A 261 -16.65 -6.15 1.49
N ALA A 262 -15.96 -5.41 2.35
CA ALA A 262 -14.54 -5.13 2.22
C ALA A 262 -13.72 -5.93 3.25
N THR A 263 -12.42 -6.03 3.02
CA THR A 263 -11.46 -6.54 4.01
C THR A 263 -10.57 -5.40 4.49
N GLU A 264 -9.85 -5.59 5.59
CA GLU A 264 -8.87 -4.60 6.11
C GLU A 264 -7.89 -4.12 5.04
N LYS A 265 -7.46 -5.04 4.16
CA LYS A 265 -6.47 -4.80 3.10
C LYS A 265 -7.06 -4.24 1.81
N THR A 266 -8.38 -4.15 1.71
CA THR A 266 -9.02 -3.54 0.54
C THR A 266 -8.57 -2.07 0.46
N SER A 267 -8.18 -1.57 -0.71
CA SER A 267 -7.82 -0.16 -0.84
C SER A 267 -9.06 0.73 -0.75
N VAL A 268 -8.91 1.94 -0.22
CA VAL A 268 -10.00 2.91 -0.15
C VAL A 268 -10.52 3.27 -1.54
N ALA A 269 -9.64 3.33 -2.56
CA ALA A 269 -10.03 3.51 -3.95
C ALA A 269 -10.89 2.35 -4.48
N SER A 270 -10.54 1.10 -4.17
CA SER A 270 -11.34 -0.07 -4.54
C SER A 270 -12.70 -0.07 -3.81
N ALA A 271 -12.72 0.29 -2.53
CA ALA A 271 -13.95 0.48 -1.77
C ALA A 271 -14.85 1.57 -2.39
N ALA A 272 -14.28 2.70 -2.81
CA ALA A 272 -14.99 3.76 -3.51
C ALA A 272 -15.61 3.24 -4.82
N HIS A 273 -14.82 2.51 -5.62
CA HIS A 273 -15.29 1.92 -6.87
C HIS A 273 -16.45 0.95 -6.65
N MET A 274 -16.34 0.02 -5.68
CA MET A 274 -17.44 -0.88 -5.30
C MET A 274 -18.70 -0.10 -4.88
N MET A 275 -18.54 0.95 -4.08
CA MET A 275 -19.66 1.79 -3.62
C MET A 275 -20.37 2.53 -4.76
N VAL A 276 -19.62 2.97 -5.78
CA VAL A 276 -20.17 3.66 -6.95
C VAL A 276 -20.86 2.68 -7.89
N TRP A 277 -20.19 1.57 -8.21
CA TRP A 277 -20.66 0.56 -9.14
C TRP A 277 -21.95 -0.10 -8.65
N GLU A 278 -21.98 -0.48 -7.38
CA GLU A 278 -23.10 -1.17 -6.74
C GLU A 278 -24.14 -0.19 -6.17
N GLY A 279 -23.87 1.11 -6.22
CA GLY A 279 -24.77 2.14 -5.71
C GLY A 279 -24.97 2.12 -4.18
N ILE A 280 -24.03 1.54 -3.43
CA ILE A 280 -24.11 1.36 -1.97
C ILE A 280 -23.35 2.44 -1.20
N GLU A 281 -23.84 2.78 -0.01
CA GLU A 281 -23.31 3.88 0.83
C GLU A 281 -22.55 3.42 2.08
N LEU A 282 -22.61 2.12 2.39
CA LEU A 282 -21.97 1.50 3.55
C LEU A 282 -21.43 0.13 3.15
N LEU A 283 -20.18 -0.14 3.52
CA LEU A 283 -19.54 -1.43 3.35
C LEU A 283 -19.23 -2.04 4.73
N PRO A 284 -19.77 -3.22 5.05
CA PRO A 284 -19.28 -4.02 6.16
C PRO A 284 -17.84 -4.47 5.89
N VAL A 285 -16.99 -4.36 6.91
CA VAL A 285 -15.60 -4.80 6.84
C VAL A 285 -15.45 -6.09 7.63
N ILE A 286 -14.86 -7.10 7.00
CA ILE A 286 -14.68 -8.43 7.58
C ILE A 286 -13.22 -8.81 7.74
N GLY A 287 -12.94 -9.60 8.78
CA GLY A 287 -11.64 -10.26 8.98
C GLY A 287 -11.57 -11.65 8.32
N THR A 288 -10.48 -12.38 8.60
CA THR A 288 -10.12 -13.69 7.99
C THR A 288 -11.17 -14.81 8.17
N SER A 289 -12.17 -14.65 9.04
CA SER A 289 -13.22 -15.63 9.31
C SER A 289 -14.64 -15.14 9.00
N LYS A 290 -14.80 -14.17 8.10
CA LYS A 290 -16.07 -13.47 7.80
C LYS A 290 -16.74 -12.80 9.01
N LYS A 291 -16.00 -12.65 10.10
CA LYS A 291 -16.45 -11.89 11.27
C LYS A 291 -16.49 -10.42 10.91
N LEU A 292 -17.60 -9.76 11.25
CA LEU A 292 -17.69 -8.32 11.16
C LEU A 292 -16.67 -7.71 12.13
N ILE A 293 -15.80 -6.84 11.62
CA ILE A 293 -14.82 -6.11 12.44
C ILE A 293 -15.10 -4.60 12.46
N GLY A 294 -16.00 -4.13 11.60
CA GLY A 294 -16.44 -2.74 11.54
C GLY A 294 -17.13 -2.40 10.23
N ILE A 295 -17.24 -1.10 9.94
CA ILE A 295 -17.83 -0.57 8.71
C ILE A 295 -16.99 0.59 8.17
N ILE A 296 -17.22 0.91 6.89
CA ILE A 296 -16.83 2.18 6.29
C ILE A 296 -18.03 2.77 5.55
N SER A 297 -18.21 4.09 5.64
CA SER A 297 -19.22 4.79 4.86
C SER A 297 -18.62 5.43 3.61
N ARG A 298 -19.48 5.75 2.63
CA ARG A 298 -19.07 6.53 1.45
C ARG A 298 -18.44 7.88 1.82
N GLN A 299 -18.93 8.51 2.90
CA GLN A 299 -18.39 9.78 3.36
C GLN A 299 -16.96 9.63 3.90
N ASP A 300 -16.69 8.56 4.66
CA ASP A 300 -15.34 8.28 5.18
C ASP A 300 -14.35 8.05 4.03
N VAL A 301 -14.77 7.24 3.06
CA VAL A 301 -14.00 6.96 1.84
C VAL A 301 -13.66 8.24 1.09
N LEU A 302 -14.65 9.10 0.80
CA LEU A 302 -14.44 10.36 0.08
C LEU A 302 -13.54 11.32 0.86
N LYS A 303 -13.77 11.47 2.17
CA LYS A 303 -12.95 12.32 3.04
C LYS A 303 -11.49 11.88 3.03
N ALA A 304 -11.25 10.58 3.03
CA ALA A 304 -9.91 10.04 3.09
C ALA A 304 -9.17 10.16 1.75
N LEU A 305 -9.86 9.94 0.61
CA LEU A 305 -9.31 10.21 -0.73
C LEU A 305 -8.90 11.69 -0.88
N GLN A 306 -9.67 12.63 -0.31
CA GLN A 306 -9.33 14.06 -0.33
C GLN A 306 -8.09 14.40 0.51
N MET A 307 -7.84 13.69 1.61
CA MET A 307 -6.64 13.91 2.43
C MET A 307 -5.38 13.47 1.71
N VAL A 308 -5.42 12.33 0.99
CA VAL A 308 -4.29 11.81 0.21
C VAL A 308 -3.90 12.79 -0.90
N GLN A 309 -4.86 13.35 -1.64
CA GLN A 309 -4.59 14.33 -2.72
C GLN A 309 -3.86 15.61 -2.25
N ARG A 310 -3.85 15.90 -0.94
CA ARG A 310 -3.20 17.10 -0.37
C ARG A 310 -1.79 16.81 0.17
N GLN A 311 -1.38 15.55 0.25
CA GLN A 311 -0.05 15.19 0.70
C GLN A 311 0.95 15.37 -0.45
N PRO A 312 2.20 15.80 -0.17
CA PRO A 312 3.27 15.75 -1.14
C PRO A 312 3.49 14.28 -1.53
N HIS A 313 3.32 13.93 -2.80
CA HIS A 313 3.61 12.58 -3.28
C HIS A 313 5.13 12.35 -3.20
N VAL A 314 5.56 11.28 -2.54
CA VAL A 314 6.98 10.96 -2.30
C VAL A 314 7.37 9.74 -3.13
N GLY A 315 7.35 9.92 -4.46
CA GLY A 315 7.76 8.91 -5.43
C GLY A 315 6.87 8.94 -6.67
N ASP A 316 7.47 8.99 -7.86
CA ASP A 316 6.71 8.92 -9.11
C ASP A 316 6.38 7.45 -9.43
N THR A 317 5.11 7.13 -9.65
CA THR A 317 4.74 5.86 -10.28
C THR A 317 5.14 5.85 -11.76
N ILE A 318 5.08 4.68 -12.43
CA ILE A 318 5.31 4.61 -13.88
C ILE A 318 4.32 5.51 -14.64
N GLU A 319 3.09 5.60 -14.17
CA GLU A 319 2.08 6.50 -14.74
C GLU A 319 2.47 7.97 -14.56
N ASP A 320 2.94 8.37 -13.38
CA ASP A 320 3.42 9.74 -13.12
C ASP A 320 4.63 10.09 -13.98
N LEU A 321 5.57 9.15 -14.11
CA LEU A 321 6.74 9.30 -14.98
C LEU A 321 6.37 9.52 -16.44
N VAL A 322 5.29 8.91 -16.93
CA VAL A 322 4.81 9.12 -18.31
C VAL A 322 4.05 10.45 -18.42
N THR A 323 3.09 10.67 -17.52
CA THR A 323 2.12 11.78 -17.64
C THR A 323 2.71 13.15 -17.30
N ARG A 324 3.82 13.22 -16.55
CA ARG A 324 4.57 14.46 -16.30
C ARG A 324 5.19 15.07 -17.56
N HIS A 325 5.45 14.24 -18.58
CA HIS A 325 5.99 14.69 -19.87
C HIS A 325 4.89 15.11 -20.87
N LEU A 326 3.62 15.01 -20.48
CA LEU A 326 2.49 15.42 -21.30
C LEU A 326 2.26 16.93 -21.15
N GLU A 327 2.80 17.70 -22.10
CA GLU A 327 2.68 19.15 -22.18
C GLU A 327 1.29 19.58 -22.67
N ASP A 328 0.63 20.50 -21.96
CA ASP A 328 -0.64 21.08 -22.39
C ASP A 328 -0.39 22.23 -23.37
N VAL A 329 -0.63 21.96 -24.66
CA VAL A 329 -0.52 22.93 -25.77
C VAL A 329 -1.91 23.33 -26.29
N SER A 330 -2.93 23.20 -25.43
CA SER A 330 -4.31 23.48 -25.81
C SER A 330 -4.55 24.96 -26.13
N THR A 331 -5.53 25.19 -26.98
CA THR A 331 -6.09 26.51 -27.24
C THR A 331 -7.45 26.66 -26.57
N THR A 332 -8.06 27.85 -26.65
CA THR A 332 -9.43 28.08 -26.14
C THR A 332 -10.49 27.24 -26.86
N LYS A 333 -10.20 26.72 -28.06
CA LYS A 333 -11.14 25.96 -28.88
C LYS A 333 -10.83 24.45 -28.90
N GLU A 334 -9.56 24.08 -28.72
CA GLU A 334 -9.12 22.70 -28.92
C GLU A 334 -8.26 22.23 -27.75
N THR A 335 -8.54 21.02 -27.26
CA THR A 335 -7.70 20.35 -26.28
C THR A 335 -6.63 19.58 -27.03
N ARG A 336 -5.35 19.92 -26.80
CA ARG A 336 -4.21 19.26 -27.44
C ARG A 336 -3.08 19.09 -26.44
N PHE A 337 -2.37 17.98 -26.57
CA PHE A 337 -1.19 17.69 -25.77
C PHE A 337 0.00 17.32 -26.67
N LYS A 338 1.20 17.56 -26.17
CA LYS A 338 2.46 17.20 -26.83
C LYS A 338 3.29 16.34 -25.88
N LEU A 339 3.99 15.34 -26.42
CA LEU A 339 4.93 14.50 -25.67
C LEU A 339 6.08 14.08 -26.57
N ASP A 340 7.31 14.15 -26.05
CA ASP A 340 8.51 13.61 -26.70
C ASP A 340 8.81 12.21 -26.13
N VAL A 341 9.04 11.23 -27.01
CA VAL A 341 9.22 9.82 -26.63
C VAL A 341 10.62 9.60 -26.08
N THR A 342 10.72 9.32 -24.78
CA THR A 342 12.01 9.06 -24.10
C THR A 342 12.36 7.57 -24.08
N PRO A 343 13.64 7.17 -23.85
CA PRO A 343 14.04 5.78 -23.79
C PRO A 343 13.21 4.92 -22.82
N GLN A 344 12.84 5.47 -21.66
CA GLN A 344 12.05 4.78 -20.63
C GLN A 344 10.63 4.44 -21.09
N MET A 345 10.14 5.09 -22.15
CA MET A 345 8.81 4.86 -22.73
C MET A 345 8.79 3.77 -23.80
N THR A 346 9.96 3.28 -24.21
CA THR A 346 10.09 2.36 -25.36
C THR A 346 10.03 0.89 -24.95
N SER A 347 9.64 0.06 -25.91
CA SER A 347 9.74 -1.40 -25.85
C SER A 347 11.15 -1.86 -26.29
N HIS A 348 11.41 -3.16 -26.16
CA HIS A 348 12.65 -3.78 -26.66
C HIS A 348 12.87 -3.62 -28.18
N LEU A 349 11.84 -3.22 -28.94
CA LEU A 349 11.92 -2.93 -30.37
C LEU A 349 12.30 -1.47 -30.68
N GLY A 350 12.59 -0.64 -29.66
CA GLY A 350 12.94 0.78 -29.84
C GLY A 350 11.75 1.68 -30.19
N THR A 351 10.54 1.16 -30.09
CA THR A 351 9.28 1.89 -30.35
C THR A 351 8.50 2.11 -29.07
N ILE A 352 7.64 3.13 -29.01
CA ILE A 352 6.79 3.40 -27.84
C ILE A 352 6.06 2.12 -27.40
N SER A 353 6.13 1.84 -26.10
CA SER A 353 5.43 0.69 -25.51
C SER A 353 3.91 0.88 -25.61
N TYR A 354 3.17 -0.18 -25.93
CA TYR A 354 1.71 -0.15 -25.97
C TYR A 354 1.09 0.27 -24.62
N GLY A 355 1.72 -0.09 -23.50
CA GLY A 355 1.29 0.36 -22.17
C GLY A 355 1.40 1.88 -22.01
N VAL A 356 2.52 2.45 -22.46
CA VAL A 356 2.75 3.91 -22.40
C VAL A 356 1.76 4.65 -23.30
N MET A 357 1.53 4.17 -24.52
CA MET A 357 0.54 4.75 -25.43
C MET A 357 -0.88 4.72 -24.81
N THR A 358 -1.23 3.63 -24.14
CA THR A 358 -2.51 3.50 -23.40
C THR A 358 -2.62 4.53 -22.29
N THR A 359 -1.58 4.69 -21.46
CA THR A 359 -1.53 5.69 -20.38
C THR A 359 -1.67 7.10 -20.91
N ILE A 360 -0.94 7.45 -21.98
CA ILE A 360 -0.99 8.78 -22.61
C ILE A 360 -2.41 9.08 -23.10
N MET A 361 -3.04 8.13 -23.82
CA MET A 361 -4.39 8.32 -24.36
C MET A 361 -5.43 8.44 -23.23
N SER A 362 -5.33 7.61 -22.20
CA SER A 362 -6.23 7.65 -21.04
C SER A 362 -6.12 8.97 -20.27
N GLU A 363 -4.89 9.43 -20.01
CA GLU A 363 -4.65 10.69 -19.31
C GLU A 363 -5.11 11.90 -20.13
N ALA A 364 -4.83 11.92 -21.44
CA ALA A 364 -5.31 12.99 -22.32
C ALA A 364 -6.85 13.07 -22.33
N ALA A 365 -7.55 11.93 -22.35
CA ALA A 365 -9.01 11.89 -22.24
C ALA A 365 -9.51 12.37 -20.87
N SER A 366 -8.87 11.93 -19.80
CA SER A 366 -9.19 12.36 -18.42
C SER A 366 -9.04 13.89 -18.27
N ARG A 367 -7.92 14.46 -18.71
CA ARG A 367 -7.68 15.92 -18.70
C ARG A 367 -8.71 16.67 -19.54
N ALA A 368 -9.08 16.15 -20.71
CA ALA A 368 -10.11 16.74 -21.55
C ALA A 368 -11.49 16.75 -20.88
N LEU A 369 -11.93 15.63 -20.29
CA LEU A 369 -13.21 15.55 -19.58
C LEU A 369 -13.26 16.44 -18.32
N ARG A 370 -12.14 16.58 -17.61
CA ARG A 370 -12.03 17.47 -16.43
C ARG A 370 -12.31 18.94 -16.74
N ARG A 371 -12.19 19.38 -18.01
CA ARG A 371 -12.57 20.74 -18.44
C ARG A 371 -14.09 20.97 -18.43
N PHE A 372 -14.89 19.91 -18.56
CA PHE A 372 -16.35 19.98 -18.56
C PHE A 372 -16.95 19.71 -17.18
N LYS A 373 -16.40 18.74 -16.44
CA LYS A 373 -16.87 18.40 -15.08
C LYS A 373 -15.69 18.20 -14.13
N LYS A 374 -15.76 18.85 -12.96
CA LYS A 374 -14.83 18.60 -11.85
C LYS A 374 -15.29 17.33 -11.11
N GLY A 375 -14.45 16.31 -11.09
CA GLY A 375 -14.76 15.01 -10.49
C GLY A 375 -13.61 14.04 -10.65
N ASP A 376 -13.62 12.99 -9.85
CA ASP A 376 -12.74 11.84 -10.09
C ASP A 376 -13.33 11.03 -11.26
N LEU A 377 -12.45 10.48 -12.08
CA LEU A 377 -12.79 9.87 -13.35
C LEU A 377 -12.25 8.45 -13.38
N VAL A 378 -13.13 7.49 -13.62
CA VAL A 378 -12.77 6.08 -13.71
C VAL A 378 -13.03 5.61 -15.12
N VAL A 379 -12.00 5.15 -15.81
CA VAL A 379 -12.15 4.56 -17.14
C VAL A 379 -12.91 3.24 -17.00
N GLU A 380 -14.06 3.13 -17.66
CA GLU A 380 -14.90 1.94 -17.66
C GLU A 380 -14.50 1.01 -18.80
N ASN A 381 -14.30 1.58 -19.98
CA ASN A 381 -13.81 0.85 -21.14
C ASN A 381 -12.91 1.71 -22.02
N MET A 382 -12.02 1.04 -22.75
CA MET A 382 -11.16 1.67 -23.73
C MET A 382 -10.85 0.68 -24.85
N THR A 383 -11.08 1.08 -26.09
CA THR A 383 -10.69 0.33 -27.29
C THR A 383 -9.60 1.10 -28.00
N ILE A 384 -8.46 0.46 -28.26
CA ILE A 384 -7.27 1.11 -28.83
C ILE A 384 -6.88 0.44 -30.13
N PHE A 385 -6.56 1.27 -31.12
CA PHE A 385 -5.97 0.90 -32.39
C PHE A 385 -4.54 1.44 -32.45
N PHE A 386 -3.57 0.53 -32.42
CA PHE A 386 -2.16 0.86 -32.66
C PHE A 386 -1.90 0.79 -34.16
N ILE A 387 -1.85 1.93 -34.84
CA ILE A 387 -1.86 2.01 -36.30
C ILE A 387 -0.43 1.90 -36.83
N LYS A 388 0.50 2.67 -36.26
CA LYS A 388 1.91 2.69 -36.67
C LYS A 388 2.83 2.75 -35.44
N PRO A 389 4.01 2.09 -35.51
CA PRO A 389 5.01 2.23 -34.46
C PRO A 389 5.60 3.64 -34.45
N VAL A 390 5.82 4.18 -33.26
CA VAL A 390 6.49 5.48 -33.04
C VAL A 390 7.86 5.19 -32.45
N GLN A 391 8.92 5.74 -33.05
CA GLN A 391 10.30 5.51 -32.61
C GLN A 391 10.67 6.35 -31.38
N ILE A 392 11.77 5.99 -30.73
CA ILE A 392 12.44 6.83 -29.73
C ILE A 392 12.78 8.22 -30.29
N ASP A 393 12.79 9.24 -29.42
CA ASP A 393 13.07 10.65 -29.71
C ASP A 393 12.05 11.34 -30.65
N ALA A 394 11.01 10.61 -31.06
CA ALA A 394 9.89 11.17 -31.83
C ALA A 394 9.04 12.12 -30.97
N SER A 395 8.48 13.14 -31.61
CA SER A 395 7.50 14.05 -30.97
C SER A 395 6.09 13.71 -31.43
N ILE A 396 5.20 13.45 -30.48
CA ILE A 396 3.80 13.10 -30.77
C ILE A 396 2.82 14.17 -30.28
N HIS A 397 1.74 14.31 -31.02
CA HIS A 397 0.62 15.19 -30.70
C HIS A 397 -0.62 14.35 -30.39
N ILE A 398 -1.27 14.65 -29.27
CA ILE A 398 -2.43 13.91 -28.78
C ILE A 398 -3.64 14.82 -28.82
N HIS A 399 -4.68 14.39 -29.53
CA HIS A 399 -5.90 15.14 -29.77
C HIS A 399 -7.10 14.38 -29.16
N PRO A 400 -7.45 14.66 -27.89
CA PRO A 400 -8.68 14.15 -27.30
C PRO A 400 -9.87 15.01 -27.72
N ASN A 401 -10.86 14.36 -28.33
CA ASN A 401 -12.13 14.93 -28.73
C ASN A 401 -13.26 14.36 -27.86
N VAL A 402 -13.86 15.21 -27.03
CA VAL A 402 -14.96 14.82 -26.15
C VAL A 402 -16.24 14.72 -26.98
N LEU A 403 -16.77 13.51 -27.12
CA LEU A 403 -17.95 13.23 -27.94
C LEU A 403 -19.25 13.47 -27.17
N GLU A 404 -19.29 13.04 -25.92
CA GLU A 404 -20.49 13.08 -25.08
C GLU A 404 -20.09 13.24 -23.62
N VAL A 405 -20.79 14.14 -22.91
CA VAL A 405 -20.67 14.30 -21.46
C VAL A 405 -22.06 14.22 -20.86
N GLY A 406 -22.36 13.09 -20.24
CA GLY A 406 -23.58 12.88 -19.47
C GLY A 406 -23.42 13.28 -18.00
N ARG A 407 -24.46 13.02 -17.20
CA ARG A 407 -24.40 13.26 -15.76
C ARG A 407 -23.40 12.35 -15.05
N LYS A 408 -23.32 11.08 -15.46
CA LYS A 408 -22.53 10.02 -14.79
C LYS A 408 -21.45 9.40 -15.69
N PHE A 409 -21.40 9.73 -16.97
CA PHE A 409 -20.45 9.14 -17.91
C PHE A 409 -19.93 10.18 -18.89
N GLY A 410 -18.77 9.92 -19.48
CA GLY A 410 -18.18 10.70 -20.57
C GLY A 410 -17.59 9.77 -21.62
N LYS A 411 -17.67 10.18 -22.89
CA LYS A 411 -17.06 9.48 -24.03
C LYS A 411 -16.08 10.38 -24.75
N VAL A 412 -14.90 9.85 -25.05
CA VAL A 412 -13.81 10.59 -25.68
C VAL A 412 -13.19 9.74 -26.78
N ASP A 413 -13.03 10.35 -27.95
CA ASP A 413 -12.18 9.84 -29.02
C ASP A 413 -10.80 10.46 -28.85
N VAL A 414 -9.73 9.67 -28.86
CA VAL A 414 -8.36 10.16 -28.70
C VAL A 414 -7.54 9.74 -29.89
N GLU A 415 -6.95 10.70 -30.58
CA GLU A 415 -6.09 10.45 -31.73
C GLU A 415 -4.65 10.86 -31.39
N ILE A 416 -3.68 10.04 -31.81
CA ILE A 416 -2.25 10.36 -31.68
C ILE A 416 -1.67 10.50 -33.08
N TYR A 417 -0.94 11.59 -33.26
CA TYR A 417 -0.25 11.96 -34.48
C TYR A 417 1.26 12.01 -34.24
N HIS A 418 2.02 11.53 -35.21
CA HIS A 418 3.43 11.81 -35.37
C HIS A 418 3.58 12.54 -36.71
N GLU A 419 4.09 13.78 -36.67
CA GLU A 419 3.99 14.70 -37.81
C GLU A 419 2.52 14.81 -38.27
N ASP A 420 2.24 14.61 -39.56
CA ASP A 420 0.89 14.65 -40.13
C ASP A 420 0.20 13.26 -40.21
N GLN A 421 0.84 12.21 -39.67
CA GLN A 421 0.31 10.85 -39.77
C GLN A 421 -0.30 10.38 -38.45
N MET A 422 -1.51 9.85 -38.53
CA MET A 422 -2.13 9.18 -37.38
C MET A 422 -1.41 7.86 -37.09
N VAL A 423 -0.93 7.73 -35.86
CA VAL A 423 -0.16 6.56 -35.39
C VAL A 423 -0.93 5.73 -34.37
N GLY A 424 -1.94 6.33 -33.73
CA GLY A 424 -2.82 5.62 -32.81
C GLY A 424 -4.18 6.29 -32.66
N LYS A 425 -5.18 5.50 -32.29
CA LYS A 425 -6.53 5.99 -32.00
C LYS A 425 -7.16 5.20 -30.87
N ALA A 426 -7.94 5.83 -30.01
CA ALA A 426 -8.70 5.17 -28.96
C ALA A 426 -10.09 5.74 -28.79
N MET A 427 -11.04 4.87 -28.47
CA MET A 427 -12.36 5.24 -27.97
C MET A 427 -12.42 4.89 -26.49
N LEU A 428 -12.71 5.88 -25.65
CA LEU A 428 -12.73 5.75 -24.20
C LEU A 428 -14.09 6.13 -23.64
N MET A 429 -14.62 5.28 -22.75
CA MET A 429 -15.76 5.59 -21.90
C MET A 429 -15.31 5.66 -20.45
N ALA A 430 -15.70 6.73 -19.77
CA ALA A 430 -15.39 6.91 -18.36
C ALA A 430 -16.64 7.21 -17.55
N GLN A 431 -16.65 6.72 -16.32
CA GLN A 431 -17.63 7.08 -15.31
C GLN A 431 -17.15 8.32 -14.54
N LEU A 432 -18.05 9.29 -14.40
CA LEU A 432 -17.81 10.53 -13.67
C LEU A 432 -18.33 10.36 -12.24
N ILE A 433 -17.43 10.47 -11.27
CA ILE A 433 -17.78 10.45 -9.85
C ILE A 433 -17.93 11.91 -9.41
N ASP A 434 -19.18 12.32 -9.19
CA ASP A 434 -19.49 13.65 -8.64
C ASP A 434 -18.82 13.78 -7.26
N ARG A 435 -18.18 14.94 -7.03
CA ARG A 435 -17.49 15.28 -5.77
C ARG A 435 -18.43 15.46 -4.59
#